data_AF-A0A934WTY2-F1
#
_entry.id   AF-A0A934WTY2-F1
#
_cell.length_a   1.000
_cell.length_b   1.000
_cell.length_c   1.000
_cell.angle_alpha   90.00
_cell.angle_beta   90.00
_cell.angle_gamma   90.00
#
_symmetry.space_group_name_H-M   'P 1'
#
loop_
_entity.id
_entity.type
_entity.pdbx_description
1 polymer ?
#
loop_
_entity_poly.entity_id
_entity_poly.type
_entity_poly.pdbx_seq_one_letter_code
_entity_poly.pdbx_strand_id
1 'polypeptide(L)'
;MKKRLISLLLIAALTLSVFLGVSVSTAAAQLYGDADGDDDVTILDVTTIQRALAGVIQLDEDARTRGDVDADDELTILDATMIQRYLVGVINQFPSGEFLPTQAPTIAPTEAPTQAPTEAPDEVTKVKNNIPIHFTNNKNWSAVYAYLFNSETGAIQKAWPGMAMTNPVTNSYGEKVYGMNVDVTQYDRVIFNNGAQIQTTDLPVTKANSGYFIQAKASGSKYLAGVYPYGQNNEGTIKTVSFDYPDGYKKNVYIWLPEGYNAADTSKKYSVLYMCDGQNLFGQATTLSGYEWECDESVLSLMQNGGDGVIVVGIACGNTEARRNHELTPDLGEVATVAGEDMSTFKNGGGKVFSDFVTDTVIPYVEQNYNTNSIRGIAGSSSGGIEAFYIGMENMDKFRYVGALSPAFILYNQPVWDNYLDTLDFSGNTPRIYFFCGNSANDQLEQALYPNATAMEGWMAAHGYPADKMITKTDSDATHSEGFWALYFPEMLSWGMDL
;
A
#
# COMPACT_ATOMS: atom_id res chain seq x y z
N MET A 1 91.73 -7.89 -33.42
CA MET A 1 91.55 -6.50 -33.91
C MET A 1 90.08 -6.11 -33.71
N LYS A 2 89.82 -5.03 -32.96
CA LYS A 2 88.70 -4.03 -33.05
C LYS A 2 87.27 -4.59 -33.25
N LYS A 3 86.23 -4.29 -32.45
CA LYS A 3 85.90 -3.21 -31.48
C LYS A 3 84.63 -3.63 -30.69
N ARG A 4 84.57 -3.28 -29.39
CA ARG A 4 83.48 -2.67 -28.56
C ARG A 4 82.01 -2.87 -29.02
N LEU A 5 80.97 -3.11 -28.21
CA LEU A 5 80.65 -3.02 -26.77
C LEU A 5 79.28 -3.76 -26.59
N ILE A 6 79.10 -4.68 -25.62
CA ILE A 6 78.16 -4.64 -24.45
C ILE A 6 76.74 -4.08 -24.79
N SER A 7 75.64 -4.84 -24.72
CA SER A 7 74.97 -5.30 -23.48
C SER A 7 73.93 -6.42 -23.70
N LEU A 8 73.96 -7.41 -22.79
CA LEU A 8 72.89 -8.16 -22.10
C LEU A 8 71.65 -8.62 -22.91
N LEU A 9 71.09 -9.83 -22.76
CA LEU A 9 71.14 -10.82 -21.69
C LEU A 9 70.60 -12.18 -22.22
N LEU A 10 71.01 -13.25 -21.54
CA LEU A 10 70.82 -14.67 -21.84
C LEU A 10 69.41 -15.09 -22.32
N ILE A 11 69.40 -15.89 -23.40
CA ILE A 11 68.32 -16.82 -23.74
C ILE A 11 68.93 -18.23 -23.68
N ALA A 12 68.44 -19.07 -22.76
CA ALA A 12 68.68 -20.51 -22.81
C ALA A 12 67.43 -21.23 -22.32
N ALA A 13 66.75 -21.87 -23.27
CA ALA A 13 65.60 -22.72 -23.06
C ALA A 13 65.99 -24.02 -22.33
N LEU A 14 65.17 -24.46 -21.39
CA LEU A 14 64.96 -25.90 -21.14
C LEU A 14 63.57 -26.09 -20.53
N THR A 15 62.85 -27.05 -21.10
CA THR A 15 61.45 -27.41 -20.82
C THR A 15 61.21 -27.85 -19.37
N LEU A 16 60.26 -27.19 -18.70
CA LEU A 16 59.61 -27.70 -17.49
C LEU A 16 58.10 -27.70 -17.74
N SER A 17 57.50 -28.89 -17.78
CA SER A 17 56.06 -29.08 -17.82
C SER A 17 55.47 -28.65 -16.47
N VAL A 18 54.83 -27.47 -16.45
CA VAL A 18 54.00 -27.01 -15.34
C VAL A 18 52.54 -27.20 -15.75
N PHE A 19 51.85 -28.14 -15.11
CA PHE A 19 50.39 -28.14 -15.04
C PHE A 19 49.99 -26.94 -14.16
N LEU A 20 49.65 -25.82 -14.79
CA LEU A 20 48.90 -24.75 -14.13
C LEU A 20 47.43 -25.16 -14.19
N GLY A 21 46.90 -25.59 -13.04
CA GLY A 21 45.47 -25.67 -12.82
C GLY A 21 44.91 -24.26 -12.93
N VAL A 22 44.30 -23.96 -14.08
CA VAL A 22 43.40 -22.82 -14.21
C VAL A 22 42.16 -23.21 -13.43
N SER A 23 42.04 -22.71 -12.20
CA SER A 23 40.75 -22.62 -11.53
C SER A 23 39.91 -21.65 -12.35
N VAL A 24 39.06 -22.20 -13.22
CA VAL A 24 37.94 -21.46 -13.78
C VAL A 24 37.05 -21.12 -12.58
N SER A 25 37.14 -19.87 -12.11
CA SER A 25 36.05 -19.29 -11.33
C SER A 25 34.88 -19.20 -12.30
N THR A 26 33.95 -20.13 -12.17
CA THR A 26 32.62 -19.96 -12.71
C THR A 26 32.00 -18.78 -11.98
N ALA A 27 31.69 -17.69 -12.70
CA ALA A 27 30.85 -16.63 -12.17
C ALA A 27 29.57 -17.29 -11.64
N ALA A 28 29.19 -16.98 -10.40
CA ALA A 28 27.92 -17.44 -9.85
C ALA A 28 26.79 -16.94 -10.76
N ALA A 29 25.81 -17.80 -11.04
CA ALA A 29 24.66 -17.40 -11.84
C ALA A 29 23.93 -16.26 -11.11
N GLN A 30 23.71 -15.15 -11.79
CA GLN A 30 23.08 -13.96 -11.24
C GLN A 30 21.56 -14.21 -11.13
N LEU A 31 21.00 -14.14 -9.91
CA LEU A 31 19.58 -14.32 -9.67
C LEU A 31 18.85 -12.98 -9.86
N TYR A 32 18.15 -12.84 -10.98
CA TYR A 32 17.30 -11.66 -11.22
C TYR A 32 16.15 -11.63 -10.23
N GLY A 33 15.92 -10.46 -9.63
CA GLY A 33 14.92 -10.20 -8.60
C GLY A 33 15.45 -10.25 -7.16
N ASP A 34 16.68 -10.73 -6.94
CA ASP A 34 17.35 -10.76 -5.63
C ASP A 34 18.22 -9.51 -5.47
N ALA A 35 17.59 -8.36 -5.21
CA ALA A 35 18.27 -7.08 -5.11
C ALA A 35 19.12 -6.96 -3.83
N ASP A 36 18.84 -7.71 -2.75
CA ASP A 36 19.61 -7.64 -1.51
C ASP A 36 20.75 -8.68 -1.40
N GLY A 37 20.79 -9.65 -2.31
CA GLY A 37 21.88 -10.61 -2.50
C GLY A 37 21.87 -11.77 -1.51
N ASP A 38 20.71 -12.13 -0.99
CA ASP A 38 20.53 -13.23 -0.05
C ASP A 38 20.20 -14.58 -0.73
N ASP A 39 20.23 -14.62 -2.06
CA ASP A 39 19.89 -15.74 -2.94
C ASP A 39 18.39 -16.11 -2.93
N ASP A 40 17.51 -15.28 -2.34
CA ASP A 40 16.06 -15.44 -2.35
C ASP A 40 15.37 -14.22 -2.99
N VAL A 41 14.41 -14.45 -3.89
CA VAL A 41 13.57 -13.35 -4.42
C VAL A 41 12.36 -13.17 -3.50
N THR A 42 12.32 -12.06 -2.76
CA THR A 42 11.32 -11.74 -1.74
C THR A 42 10.86 -10.28 -1.81
N ILE A 43 9.91 -9.89 -0.94
CA ILE A 43 9.46 -8.49 -0.84
C ILE A 43 10.55 -7.57 -0.27
N LEU A 44 11.61 -8.13 0.33
CA LEU A 44 12.74 -7.36 0.79
C LEU A 44 13.54 -6.80 -0.39
N ASP A 45 13.61 -7.51 -1.52
CA ASP A 45 14.24 -7.02 -2.75
C ASP A 45 13.51 -5.83 -3.35
N VAL A 46 12.18 -5.88 -3.35
CA VAL A 46 11.31 -4.75 -3.72
C VAL A 46 11.61 -3.55 -2.83
N THR A 47 11.70 -3.78 -1.53
CA THR A 47 12.00 -2.74 -0.54
C THR A 47 13.41 -2.17 -0.74
N THR A 48 14.38 -3.03 -1.09
CA THR A 48 15.77 -2.67 -1.38
C THR A 48 15.84 -1.77 -2.61
N ILE A 49 15.13 -2.10 -3.69
CA ILE A 49 15.00 -1.24 -4.88
C ILE A 49 14.32 0.09 -4.52
N GLN A 50 13.17 0.06 -3.86
CA GLN A 50 12.43 1.28 -3.49
C GLN A 50 13.24 2.22 -2.60
N ARG A 51 13.99 1.69 -1.63
CA ARG A 51 14.90 2.47 -0.78
C ARG A 51 16.06 3.06 -1.57
N ALA A 52 16.57 2.36 -2.58
CA ALA A 52 17.61 2.87 -3.46
C ALA A 52 17.09 4.00 -4.36
N LEU A 53 15.90 3.86 -4.93
CA LEU A 53 15.22 4.89 -5.73
C LEU A 53 14.89 6.13 -4.90
N ALA A 54 14.51 5.94 -3.64
CA ALA A 54 14.28 7.02 -2.68
C ALA A 54 15.58 7.64 -2.13
N GLY A 55 16.76 7.16 -2.54
CA GLY A 55 18.07 7.65 -2.09
C GLY A 55 18.42 7.34 -0.64
N VAL A 56 17.65 6.45 0.02
CA VAL A 56 17.83 6.04 1.42
C VAL A 56 19.04 5.11 1.57
N ILE A 57 19.31 4.28 0.55
CA ILE A 57 20.48 3.39 0.48
C ILE A 57 21.16 3.52 -0.88
N GLN A 58 22.44 3.13 -0.94
CA GLN A 58 23.19 3.01 -2.18
C GLN A 58 23.42 1.53 -2.46
N LEU A 59 22.99 1.07 -3.63
CA LEU A 59 23.23 -0.30 -4.09
C LEU A 59 24.54 -0.37 -4.85
N ASP A 60 25.27 -1.48 -4.69
CA ASP A 60 26.42 -1.77 -5.55
C ASP A 60 25.96 -2.20 -6.94
N GLU A 61 26.93 -2.29 -7.86
CA GLU A 61 26.66 -2.60 -9.27
C GLU A 61 25.98 -3.98 -9.42
N ASP A 62 26.38 -4.96 -8.62
CA ASP A 62 25.83 -6.32 -8.66
C ASP A 62 24.36 -6.35 -8.19
N ALA A 63 24.02 -5.64 -7.12
CA ALA A 63 22.66 -5.49 -6.60
C ALA A 63 21.76 -4.71 -7.56
N ARG A 64 22.30 -3.68 -8.24
CA ARG A 64 21.57 -2.96 -9.29
C ARG A 64 21.25 -3.87 -10.47
N THR A 65 22.21 -4.69 -10.90
CA THR A 65 22.00 -5.65 -11.99
C THR A 65 21.04 -6.78 -11.61
N ARG A 66 21.06 -7.28 -10.36
CA ARG A 66 20.04 -8.26 -9.92
C ARG A 66 18.65 -7.64 -9.79
N GLY A 67 18.58 -6.38 -9.39
CA GLY A 67 17.34 -5.63 -9.26
C GLY A 67 16.73 -5.16 -10.58
N ASP A 68 17.52 -4.95 -11.63
CA ASP A 68 17.07 -4.61 -12.99
C ASP A 68 16.53 -5.86 -13.69
N VAL A 69 15.23 -6.12 -13.53
CA VAL A 69 14.61 -7.38 -13.94
C VAL A 69 14.09 -7.36 -15.36
N ASP A 70 13.97 -6.18 -15.99
CA ASP A 70 13.66 -6.07 -17.41
C ASP A 70 14.88 -5.83 -18.33
N ALA A 71 16.07 -5.67 -17.72
CA ALA A 71 17.38 -5.56 -18.36
C ALA A 71 17.48 -4.38 -19.33
N ASP A 72 16.91 -3.24 -18.95
CA ASP A 72 17.02 -1.98 -19.69
C ASP A 72 18.21 -1.10 -19.23
N ASP A 73 19.06 -1.64 -18.34
CA ASP A 73 20.20 -0.97 -17.68
C ASP A 73 19.78 0.16 -16.71
N GLU A 74 18.49 0.33 -16.43
CA GLU A 74 17.95 1.28 -15.46
C GLU A 74 17.21 0.60 -14.32
N LEU A 75 17.74 0.70 -13.10
CA LEU A 75 16.97 0.32 -11.91
C LEU A 75 15.86 1.36 -11.64
N THR A 76 14.60 1.00 -11.84
CA THR A 76 13.42 1.86 -11.71
C THR A 76 12.32 1.27 -10.81
N ILE A 77 11.22 2.00 -10.63
CA ILE A 77 10.05 1.48 -9.92
C ILE A 77 9.35 0.37 -10.72
N LEU A 78 9.59 0.29 -12.04
CA LEU A 78 9.03 -0.77 -12.87
C LEU A 78 9.62 -2.12 -12.48
N ASP A 79 10.91 -2.18 -12.14
CA ASP A 79 11.57 -3.38 -11.65
C ASP A 79 11.01 -3.86 -10.31
N ALA A 80 10.86 -2.94 -9.36
CA ALA A 80 10.22 -3.23 -8.08
C ALA A 80 8.79 -3.78 -8.30
N THR A 81 8.06 -3.19 -9.25
CA THR A 81 6.72 -3.65 -9.64
C THR A 81 6.76 -5.02 -10.30
N MET A 82 7.75 -5.32 -11.12
CA MET A 82 7.93 -6.63 -11.74
C MET A 82 8.28 -7.69 -10.72
N ILE A 83 9.16 -7.40 -9.75
CA ILE A 83 9.45 -8.31 -8.64
C ILE A 83 8.20 -8.55 -7.81
N GLN A 84 7.44 -7.51 -7.47
CA GLN A 84 6.13 -7.67 -6.83
C GLN A 84 5.21 -8.59 -7.65
N ARG A 85 5.12 -8.39 -8.97
CA ARG A 85 4.34 -9.24 -9.88
C ARG A 85 4.86 -10.68 -9.94
N TYR A 86 6.16 -10.91 -9.80
CA TYR A 86 6.76 -12.24 -9.74
C TYR A 86 6.45 -12.94 -8.42
N LEU A 87 6.62 -12.26 -7.29
CA LEU A 87 6.30 -12.75 -5.95
C LEU A 87 4.83 -13.13 -5.79
N VAL A 88 3.94 -12.39 -6.48
CA VAL A 88 2.50 -12.65 -6.48
C VAL A 88 2.04 -13.53 -7.66
N GLY A 89 2.97 -14.06 -8.45
CA GLY A 89 2.70 -15.01 -9.55
C GLY A 89 1.91 -14.44 -10.74
N VAL A 90 1.86 -13.11 -10.88
CA VAL A 90 1.31 -12.42 -12.06
C VAL A 90 2.20 -12.61 -13.28
N ILE A 91 3.51 -12.63 -13.07
CA ILE A 91 4.49 -13.11 -14.03
C ILE A 91 5.22 -14.30 -13.41
N ASN A 92 5.47 -15.34 -14.20
CA ASN A 92 6.18 -16.54 -13.71
C ASN A 92 7.68 -16.50 -14.03
N GLN A 93 8.12 -15.45 -14.72
CA GLN A 93 9.48 -15.22 -15.14
C GLN A 93 9.65 -13.71 -15.38
N PHE A 94 10.83 -13.19 -15.11
CA PHE A 94 11.19 -11.84 -15.51
C PHE A 94 11.46 -11.75 -17.02
N PRO A 95 11.36 -10.57 -17.62
CA PRO A 95 11.68 -10.37 -19.04
C PRO A 95 13.12 -10.77 -19.42
N SER A 96 14.07 -10.82 -18.46
CA SER A 96 15.45 -11.29 -18.66
C SER A 96 15.82 -12.53 -17.81
N GLY A 97 16.69 -13.42 -18.34
CA GLY A 97 17.43 -14.47 -17.60
C GLY A 97 16.96 -15.95 -17.67
N GLU A 98 17.90 -16.90 -17.84
CA GLU A 98 17.72 -18.38 -17.74
C GLU A 98 18.00 -18.90 -16.30
N PHE A 99 17.23 -19.90 -15.85
CA PHE A 99 17.27 -20.46 -14.48
C PHE A 99 18.24 -21.64 -14.27
N LEU A 100 18.74 -21.78 -13.03
CA LEU A 100 19.06 -23.08 -12.42
C LEU A 100 18.11 -23.36 -11.24
N PRO A 101 17.58 -24.58 -11.09
CA PRO A 101 16.66 -24.93 -9.99
C PRO A 101 17.42 -25.03 -8.66
N THR A 102 16.91 -24.37 -7.61
CA THR A 102 17.45 -24.44 -6.25
C THR A 102 17.16 -25.81 -5.61
N GLN A 103 18.20 -26.45 -5.07
CA GLN A 103 18.09 -27.65 -4.23
C GLN A 103 17.83 -27.28 -2.77
N ALA A 104 17.07 -28.14 -2.07
CA ALA A 104 16.81 -28.01 -0.64
C ALA A 104 18.11 -28.04 0.21
N PRO A 105 18.23 -27.23 1.28
CA PRO A 105 19.46 -27.15 2.06
C PRO A 105 19.67 -28.43 2.88
N THR A 106 20.82 -29.09 2.68
CA THR A 106 21.32 -30.13 3.58
C THR A 106 22.57 -29.60 4.27
N ILE A 107 22.50 -29.29 5.56
CA ILE A 107 23.70 -29.16 6.40
C ILE A 107 23.46 -29.79 7.78
N ALA A 108 24.38 -30.66 8.18
CA ALA A 108 24.41 -31.32 9.48
C ALA A 108 25.07 -30.42 10.55
N PRO A 109 24.72 -30.54 11.85
CA PRO A 109 25.25 -29.66 12.88
C PRO A 109 26.67 -30.06 13.30
N THR A 110 27.55 -29.05 13.41
CA THR A 110 28.88 -29.16 14.04
C THR A 110 28.77 -28.86 15.53
N GLU A 111 29.48 -29.64 16.35
CA GLU A 111 29.44 -29.65 17.83
C GLU A 111 29.77 -28.31 18.50
N ALA A 112 29.08 -28.03 19.62
CA ALA A 112 29.38 -26.93 20.54
C ALA A 112 30.21 -27.42 21.76
N PRO A 113 31.08 -26.57 22.37
CA PRO A 113 31.89 -26.96 23.51
C PRO A 113 31.08 -27.03 24.81
N THR A 114 31.44 -28.02 25.62
CA THR A 114 30.83 -28.43 26.89
C THR A 114 31.01 -27.40 28.01
N GLN A 115 29.93 -27.04 28.71
CA GLN A 115 29.94 -26.73 30.15
C GLN A 115 28.76 -27.41 30.86
N ALA A 116 29.02 -27.79 32.12
CA ALA A 116 28.24 -28.68 32.98
C ALA A 116 27.00 -27.99 33.63
N PRO A 117 26.05 -28.76 34.19
CA PRO A 117 24.62 -28.45 34.17
C PRO A 117 24.14 -27.63 35.37
N THR A 118 23.10 -26.82 35.14
CA THR A 118 22.22 -26.28 36.19
C THR A 118 20.78 -26.70 35.87
N GLU A 119 20.07 -27.17 36.89
CA GLU A 119 18.78 -27.85 36.85
C GLU A 119 17.62 -27.07 36.19
N ALA A 120 16.69 -27.84 35.64
CA ALA A 120 15.55 -27.43 34.83
C ALA A 120 14.43 -26.74 35.60
N PRO A 121 13.67 -25.85 34.93
CA PRO A 121 12.25 -25.66 35.18
C PRO A 121 11.40 -26.34 34.09
N ASP A 122 10.22 -26.79 34.52
CA ASP A 122 9.28 -27.71 33.89
C ASP A 122 8.66 -27.29 32.54
N GLU A 123 8.26 -28.33 31.80
CA GLU A 123 7.30 -28.42 30.70
C GLU A 123 7.33 -27.36 29.58
N VAL A 124 8.02 -27.69 28.49
CA VAL A 124 7.77 -27.09 27.16
C VAL A 124 6.40 -27.57 26.66
N THR A 125 5.46 -26.64 26.55
CA THR A 125 4.19 -26.80 25.83
C THR A 125 4.49 -27.25 24.39
N LYS A 126 4.02 -28.44 24.01
CA LYS A 126 4.02 -28.91 22.61
C LYS A 126 3.34 -27.87 21.72
N VAL A 127 4.03 -27.43 20.66
CA VAL A 127 3.41 -26.68 19.55
C VAL A 127 2.24 -27.52 19.02
N LYS A 128 1.03 -26.92 18.96
CA LYS A 128 -0.12 -27.59 18.37
C LYS A 128 0.08 -27.63 16.86
N ASN A 129 0.21 -28.83 16.28
CA ASN A 129 0.27 -29.02 14.82
C ASN A 129 -0.97 -28.49 14.09
N ASN A 130 -2.10 -28.38 14.80
CA ASN A 130 -3.34 -27.82 14.28
C ASN A 130 -3.53 -26.41 14.85
N ILE A 131 -3.40 -25.39 14.00
CA ILE A 131 -3.49 -23.99 14.40
C ILE A 131 -4.83 -23.39 13.97
N PRO A 132 -5.46 -22.54 14.80
CA PRO A 132 -6.63 -21.78 14.38
C PRO A 132 -6.24 -20.67 13.40
N ILE A 133 -7.05 -20.49 12.36
CA ILE A 133 -7.03 -19.33 11.45
C ILE A 133 -8.43 -18.74 11.32
N HIS A 134 -8.48 -17.46 10.95
CA HIS A 134 -9.72 -16.70 10.87
C HIS A 134 -9.79 -15.89 9.58
N PHE A 135 -10.97 -15.71 9.01
CA PHE A 135 -11.19 -14.88 7.82
C PHE A 135 -12.31 -13.88 8.06
N THR A 136 -11.98 -12.60 7.98
CA THR A 136 -12.90 -11.47 8.04
C THR A 136 -13.54 -11.30 6.67
N ASN A 137 -14.85 -11.50 6.60
CA ASN A 137 -15.63 -11.41 5.38
C ASN A 137 -16.11 -9.96 5.14
N ASN A 138 -15.17 -9.05 4.93
CA ASN A 138 -15.40 -7.63 4.62
C ASN A 138 -15.95 -7.39 3.20
N LYS A 139 -16.22 -8.46 2.43
CA LYS A 139 -16.93 -8.43 1.14
C LYS A 139 -18.32 -9.06 1.19
N ASN A 140 -18.83 -9.36 2.39
CA ASN A 140 -20.19 -9.87 2.60
C ASN A 140 -20.56 -11.09 1.74
N TRP A 141 -19.62 -12.01 1.51
CA TRP A 141 -19.90 -13.27 0.83
C TRP A 141 -20.97 -14.07 1.58
N SER A 142 -21.93 -14.65 0.86
CA SER A 142 -23.03 -15.42 1.45
C SER A 142 -22.55 -16.70 2.15
N ALA A 143 -21.42 -17.25 1.72
CA ALA A 143 -20.70 -18.34 2.35
C ALA A 143 -19.19 -18.14 2.14
N VAL A 144 -18.38 -18.63 3.08
CA VAL A 144 -16.91 -18.60 3.01
C VAL A 144 -16.38 -20.02 3.05
N TYR A 145 -15.46 -20.32 2.14
CA TYR A 145 -14.74 -21.58 2.07
C TYR A 145 -13.24 -21.32 2.12
N ALA A 146 -12.50 -22.30 2.64
CA ALA A 146 -11.04 -22.32 2.63
C ALA A 146 -10.55 -23.54 1.83
N TYR A 147 -9.79 -23.28 0.79
CA TYR A 147 -9.09 -24.29 0.00
C TYR A 147 -7.64 -24.36 0.48
N LEU A 148 -7.29 -25.45 1.16
CA LEU A 148 -5.98 -25.68 1.75
C LEU A 148 -5.13 -26.59 0.87
N PHE A 149 -3.89 -26.18 0.65
CA PHE A 149 -2.94 -26.96 -0.13
C PHE A 149 -1.51 -26.82 0.40
N ASN A 150 -0.67 -27.75 0.00
CA ASN A 150 0.76 -27.74 0.25
C ASN A 150 1.48 -27.23 -1.00
N SER A 151 2.23 -26.14 -0.90
CA SER A 151 2.88 -25.50 -2.05
C SER A 151 4.03 -26.33 -2.62
N GLU A 152 4.69 -27.16 -1.82
CA GLU A 152 5.79 -28.01 -2.26
C GLU A 152 5.31 -29.34 -2.87
N THR A 153 4.36 -30.00 -2.20
CA THR A 153 3.92 -31.36 -2.56
C THR A 153 2.66 -31.40 -3.42
N GLY A 154 1.94 -30.28 -3.52
CA GLY A 154 0.64 -30.21 -4.20
C GLY A 154 -0.49 -30.97 -3.48
N ALA A 155 -0.27 -31.43 -2.25
CA ALA A 155 -1.31 -32.10 -1.46
C ALA A 155 -2.46 -31.12 -1.17
N ILE A 156 -3.70 -31.55 -1.38
CA ILE A 156 -4.90 -30.73 -1.17
C ILE A 156 -5.79 -31.37 -0.12
N GLN A 157 -6.35 -30.56 0.78
CA GLN A 157 -7.23 -31.09 1.83
C GLN A 157 -8.57 -31.55 1.26
N LYS A 158 -9.11 -30.78 0.31
CA LYS A 158 -10.39 -31.04 -0.35
C LYS A 158 -10.43 -30.33 -1.70
N ALA A 159 -11.06 -30.95 -2.68
CA ALA A 159 -11.29 -30.33 -3.99
C ALA A 159 -12.07 -29.00 -3.86
N TRP A 160 -11.88 -28.12 -4.83
CA TRP A 160 -12.57 -26.83 -4.91
C TRP A 160 -14.09 -26.97 -4.65
N PRO A 161 -14.73 -26.08 -3.86
CA PRO A 161 -14.20 -24.85 -3.24
C PRO A 161 -13.46 -25.05 -1.90
N GLY A 162 -13.20 -26.30 -1.51
CA GLY A 162 -12.56 -26.62 -0.22
C GLY A 162 -13.57 -26.82 0.91
N MET A 163 -13.15 -26.47 2.13
CA MET A 163 -13.93 -26.65 3.35
C MET A 163 -14.74 -25.41 3.66
N ALA A 164 -16.04 -25.57 3.95
CA ALA A 164 -16.88 -24.47 4.40
C ALA A 164 -16.42 -24.01 5.79
N MET A 165 -16.19 -22.71 5.96
CA MET A 165 -15.94 -22.12 7.25
C MET A 165 -17.29 -21.84 7.94
N THR A 166 -17.36 -22.02 9.26
CA THR A 166 -18.64 -21.97 10.01
C THR A 166 -18.52 -21.12 11.27
N ASN A 167 -19.68 -20.85 11.91
CA ASN A 167 -19.80 -20.12 13.18
C ASN A 167 -19.14 -18.73 13.21
N PRO A 168 -19.50 -17.81 12.30
CA PRO A 168 -18.89 -16.50 12.30
C PRO A 168 -19.25 -15.72 13.58
N VAL A 169 -18.27 -15.02 14.13
CA VAL A 169 -18.48 -13.97 15.13
C VAL A 169 -18.57 -12.61 14.43
N THR A 170 -19.18 -11.62 15.08
CA THR A 170 -19.23 -10.25 14.55
C THR A 170 -18.17 -9.40 15.23
N ASN A 171 -17.29 -8.77 14.45
CA ASN A 171 -16.25 -7.87 14.97
C ASN A 171 -16.82 -6.47 15.29
N SER A 172 -15.98 -5.57 15.78
CA SER A 172 -16.38 -4.17 16.11
C SER A 172 -16.86 -3.37 14.91
N TYR A 173 -16.55 -3.82 13.69
CA TYR A 173 -16.92 -3.23 12.41
C TYR A 173 -18.27 -3.74 11.89
N GLY A 174 -18.88 -4.72 12.58
CA GLY A 174 -20.14 -5.35 12.16
C GLY A 174 -19.96 -6.47 11.14
N GLU A 175 -18.73 -6.88 10.87
CA GLU A 175 -18.37 -7.86 9.85
C GLU A 175 -18.32 -9.27 10.43
N LYS A 176 -18.51 -10.26 9.57
CA LYS A 176 -18.49 -11.67 9.97
C LYS A 176 -17.08 -12.23 9.86
N VAL A 177 -16.53 -12.68 10.99
CA VAL A 177 -15.23 -13.35 11.05
C VAL A 177 -15.42 -14.85 11.25
N TYR A 178 -14.99 -15.64 10.27
CA TYR A 178 -15.11 -17.10 10.24
C TYR A 178 -13.84 -17.77 10.75
N GLY A 179 -13.94 -18.87 11.48
CA GLY A 179 -12.78 -19.60 12.00
C GLY A 179 -12.67 -21.04 11.49
N MET A 180 -11.44 -21.55 11.39
CA MET A 180 -11.15 -22.98 11.22
C MET A 180 -9.80 -23.36 11.81
N ASN A 181 -9.52 -24.66 11.94
CA ASN A 181 -8.18 -25.15 12.29
C ASN A 181 -7.48 -25.76 11.07
N VAL A 182 -6.18 -25.52 10.95
CA VAL A 182 -5.31 -26.02 9.87
C VAL A 182 -4.16 -26.84 10.44
N ASP A 183 -3.97 -28.04 9.89
CA ASP A 183 -2.81 -28.86 10.16
C ASP A 183 -1.62 -28.35 9.32
N VAL A 184 -0.80 -27.51 9.93
CA VAL A 184 0.35 -26.87 9.26
C VAL A 184 1.49 -27.83 8.93
N THR A 185 1.40 -29.09 9.39
CA THR A 185 2.33 -30.13 8.94
C THR A 185 1.95 -30.70 7.58
N GLN A 186 0.71 -30.47 7.14
CA GLN A 186 0.20 -30.95 5.85
C GLN A 186 -0.06 -29.83 4.87
N TYR A 187 -0.50 -28.65 5.32
CA TYR A 187 -0.90 -27.54 4.45
C TYR A 187 -0.24 -26.24 4.91
N ASP A 188 0.45 -25.57 3.99
CA ASP A 188 1.16 -24.32 4.20
C ASP A 188 0.50 -23.14 3.48
N ARG A 189 -0.52 -23.40 2.65
CA ARG A 189 -1.27 -22.38 1.90
C ARG A 189 -2.77 -22.50 2.06
N VAL A 190 -3.45 -21.35 1.95
CA VAL A 190 -4.91 -21.23 1.94
C VAL A 190 -5.38 -20.26 0.86
N ILE A 191 -6.52 -20.57 0.24
CA ILE A 191 -7.32 -19.64 -0.57
C ILE A 191 -8.70 -19.53 0.05
N PHE A 192 -9.14 -18.32 0.40
CA PHE A 192 -10.51 -18.07 0.82
C PHE A 192 -11.39 -17.76 -0.39
N ASN A 193 -12.59 -18.32 -0.44
CA ASN A 193 -13.49 -18.12 -1.58
C ASN A 193 -14.97 -18.15 -1.19
N ASN A 194 -15.82 -17.66 -2.09
CA ASN A 194 -17.27 -17.58 -1.87
C ASN A 194 -18.05 -18.84 -2.29
N GLY A 195 -17.35 -19.93 -2.61
CA GLY A 195 -17.94 -21.16 -3.16
C GLY A 195 -18.15 -21.15 -4.67
N ALA A 196 -17.84 -20.04 -5.34
CA ALA A 196 -17.92 -19.88 -6.80
C ALA A 196 -16.53 -19.56 -7.38
N GLN A 197 -16.40 -18.50 -8.19
CA GLN A 197 -15.13 -18.09 -8.81
C GLN A 197 -14.42 -16.98 -8.04
N ILE A 198 -15.10 -16.33 -7.09
CA ILE A 198 -14.54 -15.21 -6.34
C ILE A 198 -13.71 -15.74 -5.18
N GLN A 199 -12.45 -15.30 -5.12
CA GLN A 199 -11.46 -15.86 -4.20
C GLN A 199 -10.37 -14.85 -3.84
N THR A 200 -9.57 -15.16 -2.83
CA THR A 200 -8.30 -14.48 -2.56
C THR A 200 -7.19 -14.98 -3.48
N THR A 201 -6.03 -14.34 -3.44
CA THR A 201 -4.76 -14.94 -3.85
C THR A 201 -4.36 -16.07 -2.89
N ASP A 202 -3.24 -16.72 -3.21
CA ASP A 202 -2.69 -17.82 -2.42
C ASP A 202 -1.98 -17.25 -1.18
N LEU A 203 -2.41 -17.66 0.02
CA LEU A 203 -1.95 -17.05 1.27
C LEU A 203 -1.16 -18.06 2.12
N PRO A 204 -0.05 -17.64 2.76
CA PRO A 204 0.70 -18.51 3.67
C PRO A 204 -0.06 -18.80 4.96
N VAL A 205 0.04 -20.03 5.47
CA VAL A 205 -0.50 -20.44 6.76
C VAL A 205 0.65 -20.82 7.70
N THR A 206 1.25 -19.82 8.35
CA THR A 206 2.51 -20.02 9.11
C THR A 206 2.40 -19.67 10.60
N LYS A 207 1.34 -18.96 11.03
CA LYS A 207 1.19 -18.49 12.41
C LYS A 207 -0.17 -18.82 13.02
N ALA A 208 -0.16 -19.31 14.26
CA ALA A 208 -1.40 -19.60 14.99
C ALA A 208 -2.18 -18.33 15.31
N ASN A 209 -3.51 -18.41 15.24
CA ASN A 209 -4.43 -17.28 15.35
C ASN A 209 -4.19 -16.20 14.28
N SER A 210 -3.79 -16.57 13.06
CA SER A 210 -3.79 -15.62 11.95
C SER A 210 -5.23 -15.29 11.55
N GLY A 211 -5.57 -14.02 11.54
CA GLY A 211 -6.71 -13.47 10.83
C GLY A 211 -6.31 -13.06 9.42
N TYR A 212 -7.21 -13.20 8.47
CA TYR A 212 -7.05 -12.77 7.10
C TYR A 212 -8.25 -11.89 6.71
N PHE A 213 -8.05 -10.87 5.91
CA PHE A 213 -9.11 -10.01 5.39
C PHE A 213 -8.82 -9.68 3.93
N ILE A 214 -9.83 -9.36 3.13
CA ILE A 214 -9.59 -8.86 1.77
C ILE A 214 -9.09 -7.42 1.88
N GLN A 215 -7.97 -7.12 1.20
CA GLN A 215 -7.31 -5.82 1.26
C GLN A 215 -7.56 -4.96 0.01
N ALA A 216 -7.63 -5.58 -1.16
CA ALA A 216 -7.84 -4.88 -2.42
C ALA A 216 -8.23 -5.86 -3.52
N LYS A 217 -8.76 -5.32 -4.63
CA LYS A 217 -8.96 -6.11 -5.84
C LYS A 217 -7.61 -6.43 -6.48
N ALA A 218 -7.38 -7.70 -6.84
CA ALA A 218 -6.19 -8.11 -7.57
C ALA A 218 -6.43 -8.06 -9.08
N SER A 219 -7.14 -9.06 -9.62
CA SER A 219 -7.53 -9.13 -11.03
C SER A 219 -8.66 -10.13 -11.23
N GLY A 220 -9.58 -9.84 -12.15
CA GLY A 220 -10.72 -10.70 -12.47
C GLY A 220 -11.54 -11.07 -11.22
N SER A 221 -11.58 -12.34 -10.86
CA SER A 221 -12.31 -12.83 -9.67
C SER A 221 -11.44 -12.94 -8.40
N LYS A 222 -10.16 -12.52 -8.44
CA LYS A 222 -9.23 -12.61 -7.30
C LYS A 222 -9.12 -11.31 -6.51
N TYR A 223 -8.87 -11.44 -5.21
CA TYR A 223 -8.63 -10.36 -4.25
C TYR A 223 -7.28 -10.55 -3.55
N LEU A 224 -6.54 -9.48 -3.31
CA LEU A 224 -5.42 -9.48 -2.36
C LEU A 224 -5.99 -9.61 -0.95
N ALA A 225 -5.25 -10.26 -0.06
CA ALA A 225 -5.65 -10.39 1.33
C ALA A 225 -4.49 -10.05 2.28
N GLY A 226 -4.80 -9.25 3.29
CA GLY A 226 -3.90 -8.97 4.40
C GLY A 226 -3.99 -10.06 5.47
N VAL A 227 -3.01 -10.08 6.36
CA VAL A 227 -2.94 -10.97 7.53
C VAL A 227 -2.93 -10.11 8.78
N TYR A 228 -3.45 -10.58 9.92
CA TYR A 228 -3.35 -9.90 11.20
C TYR A 228 -3.38 -10.88 12.38
N PRO A 229 -2.93 -10.49 13.59
CA PRO A 229 -3.03 -11.34 14.77
C PRO A 229 -4.46 -11.32 15.33
N TYR A 230 -5.24 -12.39 15.11
CA TYR A 230 -6.63 -12.48 15.57
C TYR A 230 -6.73 -12.73 17.09
N GLY A 231 -7.65 -12.04 17.76
CA GLY A 231 -7.97 -12.22 19.19
C GLY A 231 -7.04 -11.50 20.17
N GLN A 232 -6.01 -10.82 19.66
CA GLN A 232 -5.40 -9.67 20.31
C GLN A 232 -6.26 -8.45 19.90
N ASN A 233 -6.38 -7.40 20.73
CA ASN A 233 -7.21 -6.21 20.41
C ASN A 233 -6.59 -5.37 19.27
N ASN A 234 -6.49 -5.95 18.08
CA ASN A 234 -5.56 -5.59 17.03
C ASN A 234 -6.23 -5.06 15.75
N GLU A 235 -7.55 -4.92 15.76
CA GLU A 235 -8.28 -4.45 14.59
C GLU A 235 -8.36 -2.92 14.55
N GLY A 236 -7.67 -2.18 15.43
CA GLY A 236 -7.88 -0.74 15.61
C GLY A 236 -9.20 -0.43 16.34
N THR A 237 -9.55 0.84 16.52
CA THR A 237 -10.83 1.22 17.14
C THR A 237 -11.44 2.44 16.47
N ILE A 238 -12.66 2.31 15.97
CA ILE A 238 -13.46 3.45 15.49
C ILE A 238 -14.21 4.11 16.64
N LYS A 239 -14.14 5.44 16.70
CA LYS A 239 -15.06 6.29 17.48
C LYS A 239 -15.83 7.21 16.55
N THR A 240 -17.13 7.32 16.77
CA THR A 240 -17.97 8.27 16.03
C THR A 240 -18.34 9.45 16.92
N VAL A 241 -18.07 10.66 16.43
CA VAL A 241 -18.42 11.91 17.10
C VAL A 241 -19.32 12.72 16.16
N SER A 242 -20.40 13.28 16.70
CA SER A 242 -21.36 14.08 15.93
C SER A 242 -21.19 15.56 16.25
N PHE A 243 -20.93 16.38 15.23
CA PHE A 243 -20.74 17.82 15.34
C PHE A 243 -21.90 18.57 14.70
N ASP A 244 -22.18 19.77 15.22
CA ASP A 244 -23.03 20.73 14.51
C ASP A 244 -22.26 21.32 13.33
N TYR A 245 -22.90 21.37 12.17
CA TYR A 245 -22.36 21.95 10.95
C TYR A 245 -23.00 23.33 10.70
N PRO A 246 -22.30 24.29 10.06
CA PRO A 246 -22.76 25.68 9.97
C PRO A 246 -24.14 25.89 9.32
N ASP A 247 -24.62 24.93 8.52
CA ASP A 247 -25.94 24.97 7.89
C ASP A 247 -27.08 24.40 8.77
N GLY A 248 -26.79 24.05 10.03
CA GLY A 248 -27.75 23.56 11.03
C GLY A 248 -27.95 22.05 11.06
N TYR A 249 -27.27 21.29 10.21
CA TYR A 249 -27.27 19.83 10.27
C TYR A 249 -26.17 19.29 11.18
N LYS A 250 -26.25 18.01 11.51
CA LYS A 250 -25.17 17.29 12.19
C LYS A 250 -24.31 16.51 11.19
N LYS A 251 -23.00 16.48 11.44
CA LYS A 251 -22.02 15.67 10.71
C LYS A 251 -21.36 14.68 11.63
N ASN A 252 -21.27 13.43 11.18
CA ASN A 252 -20.48 12.43 11.85
C ASN A 252 -19.03 12.56 11.41
N VAL A 253 -18.13 12.42 12.37
CA VAL A 253 -16.70 12.26 12.16
C VAL A 253 -16.31 10.92 12.76
N TYR A 254 -15.68 10.08 11.94
CA TYR A 254 -15.22 8.75 12.28
C TYR A 254 -13.72 8.83 12.56
N ILE A 255 -13.33 8.46 13.77
CA ILE A 255 -11.94 8.54 14.24
C ILE A 255 -11.47 7.11 14.45
N TRP A 256 -10.67 6.62 13.53
CA TRP A 256 -10.02 5.32 13.64
C TRP A 256 -8.67 5.48 14.34
N LEU A 257 -8.46 4.68 15.38
CA LEU A 257 -7.24 4.65 16.17
C LEU A 257 -6.43 3.41 15.82
N PRO A 258 -5.10 3.56 15.59
CA PRO A 258 -4.25 2.44 15.24
C PRO A 258 -4.17 1.40 16.36
N GLU A 259 -3.83 0.17 15.96
CA GLU A 259 -3.59 -0.93 16.90
C GLU A 259 -2.61 -0.50 18.01
N GLY A 260 -2.94 -0.90 19.25
CA GLY A 260 -2.11 -0.58 20.41
C GLY A 260 -2.19 0.90 20.85
N TYR A 261 -3.08 1.71 20.29
CA TYR A 261 -3.32 3.07 20.78
C TYR A 261 -3.70 3.04 22.27
N ASN A 262 -2.90 3.74 23.08
CA ASN A 262 -3.12 3.88 24.51
C ASN A 262 -3.24 5.35 24.89
N ALA A 263 -4.44 5.78 25.30
CA ALA A 263 -4.69 7.16 25.71
C ALA A 263 -3.85 7.58 26.95
N ALA A 264 -3.43 6.63 27.79
CA ALA A 264 -2.59 6.90 28.95
C ALA A 264 -1.11 7.08 28.61
N ASP A 265 -0.64 6.53 27.49
CA ASP A 265 0.73 6.73 27.01
C ASP A 265 0.80 8.00 26.15
N THR A 266 1.01 9.13 26.81
CA THR A 266 1.10 10.44 26.14
C THR A 266 2.44 10.66 25.42
N SER A 267 3.40 9.74 25.54
CA SER A 267 4.70 9.83 24.87
C SER A 267 4.62 9.38 23.41
N LYS A 268 3.78 8.38 23.10
CA LYS A 268 3.52 7.96 21.73
C LYS A 268 2.51 8.91 21.07
N LYS A 269 2.94 9.58 20.00
CA LYS A 269 2.12 10.52 19.22
C LYS A 269 2.00 10.04 17.78
N TYR A 270 0.81 10.19 17.20
CA TYR A 270 0.50 9.73 15.86
C TYR A 270 0.30 10.91 14.91
N SER A 271 0.72 10.74 13.66
CA SER A 271 0.30 11.62 12.57
C SER A 271 -1.21 11.43 12.32
N VAL A 272 -1.86 12.42 11.72
CA VAL A 272 -3.31 12.38 11.46
C VAL A 272 -3.60 12.54 9.98
N LEU A 273 -4.28 11.58 9.38
CA LEU A 273 -4.84 11.68 8.04
C LEU A 273 -6.33 12.02 8.14
N TYR A 274 -6.70 13.22 7.71
CA TYR A 274 -8.09 13.61 7.52
C TYR A 274 -8.57 13.14 6.16
N MET A 275 -9.80 12.66 6.06
CA MET A 275 -10.34 12.11 4.83
C MET A 275 -11.76 12.60 4.56
N CYS A 276 -12.00 13.05 3.34
CA CYS A 276 -13.35 13.31 2.83
C CYS A 276 -14.13 11.98 2.71
N ASP A 277 -15.45 12.06 2.63
CA ASP A 277 -16.33 10.88 2.52
C ASP A 277 -16.14 9.86 3.65
N GLY A 278 -16.02 10.34 4.89
CA GLY A 278 -15.75 9.52 6.06
C GLY A 278 -16.67 8.31 6.24
N GLN A 279 -17.90 8.37 5.72
CA GLN A 279 -18.85 7.25 5.76
C GLN A 279 -18.40 6.02 4.94
N ASN A 280 -17.45 6.18 4.01
CA ASN A 280 -17.00 5.13 3.10
C ASN A 280 -15.68 4.45 3.51
N LEU A 281 -15.08 4.81 4.65
CA LEU A 281 -13.66 4.48 4.90
C LEU A 281 -13.37 3.15 5.59
N PHE A 282 -14.17 2.76 6.60
CA PHE A 282 -13.78 1.72 7.57
C PHE A 282 -14.79 0.59 7.76
N GLY A 283 -15.84 0.51 6.93
CA GLY A 283 -16.86 -0.50 7.15
C GLY A 283 -17.92 -0.51 6.07
N GLN A 284 -18.09 -1.67 5.41
CA GLN A 284 -19.04 -1.87 4.32
C GLN A 284 -20.48 -1.45 4.70
N ALA A 285 -20.85 -1.57 5.98
CA ALA A 285 -22.17 -1.24 6.51
C ALA A 285 -22.52 0.26 6.53
N THR A 286 -21.55 1.17 6.39
CA THR A 286 -21.78 2.63 6.37
C THR A 286 -21.63 3.26 4.99
N THR A 287 -21.25 2.48 3.99
CA THR A 287 -20.95 2.96 2.64
C THR A 287 -22.22 3.25 1.83
N LEU A 288 -22.20 4.30 0.99
CA LEU A 288 -23.29 4.57 0.04
C LEU A 288 -23.23 3.69 -1.21
N SER A 289 -22.04 3.18 -1.56
CA SER A 289 -21.74 2.40 -2.77
C SER A 289 -21.67 0.89 -2.55
N GLY A 290 -21.65 0.42 -1.29
CA GLY A 290 -21.46 -0.99 -0.96
C GLY A 290 -20.01 -1.47 -1.01
N TYR A 291 -19.04 -0.58 -1.22
CA TYR A 291 -17.61 -0.83 -1.17
C TYR A 291 -16.91 0.22 -0.31
N GLU A 292 -16.01 -0.22 0.55
CA GLU A 292 -15.22 0.65 1.42
C GLU A 292 -13.82 0.88 0.85
N TRP A 293 -13.12 1.89 1.36
CA TRP A 293 -11.72 2.19 1.01
C TRP A 293 -10.69 1.28 1.67
N GLU A 294 -11.09 0.50 2.67
CA GLU A 294 -10.21 -0.42 3.38
C GLU A 294 -9.04 0.34 4.04
N CYS A 295 -9.34 1.53 4.58
CA CYS A 295 -8.33 2.44 5.13
C CYS A 295 -7.67 1.84 6.37
N ASP A 296 -8.44 1.21 7.24
CA ASP A 296 -7.95 0.55 8.44
C ASP A 296 -7.11 -0.68 8.11
N GLU A 297 -7.57 -1.52 7.18
CA GLU A 297 -6.78 -2.63 6.64
C GLU A 297 -5.43 -2.17 6.09
N SER A 298 -5.44 -1.08 5.32
CA SER A 298 -4.24 -0.51 4.73
C SER A 298 -3.27 -0.01 5.79
N VAL A 299 -3.75 0.72 6.80
CA VAL A 299 -2.89 1.21 7.89
C VAL A 299 -2.35 0.04 8.72
N LEU A 300 -3.17 -0.97 9.03
CA LEU A 300 -2.73 -2.17 9.73
C LEU A 300 -1.63 -2.91 8.95
N SER A 301 -1.78 -3.02 7.63
CA SER A 301 -0.75 -3.61 6.76
C SER A 301 0.58 -2.84 6.84
N LEU A 302 0.54 -1.50 6.77
CA LEU A 302 1.74 -0.67 6.92
C LEU A 302 2.38 -0.83 8.31
N MET A 303 1.59 -0.91 9.36
CA MET A 303 2.08 -1.11 10.73
C MET A 303 2.80 -2.46 10.89
N GLN A 304 2.30 -3.51 10.25
CA GLN A 304 2.95 -4.83 10.27
C GLN A 304 4.28 -4.84 9.52
N ASN A 305 4.48 -3.91 8.59
CA ASN A 305 5.72 -3.70 7.85
C ASN A 305 6.67 -2.71 8.55
N GLY A 306 6.40 -2.34 9.81
CA GLY A 306 7.28 -1.53 10.65
C GLY A 306 6.89 -0.06 10.77
N GLY A 307 5.79 0.38 10.16
CA GLY A 307 5.28 1.74 10.30
C GLY A 307 4.69 2.03 11.69
N ASP A 308 4.80 3.27 12.15
CA ASP A 308 4.34 3.68 13.49
C ASP A 308 2.80 3.76 13.64
N GLY A 309 2.08 3.70 12.51
CA GLY A 309 0.64 3.86 12.40
C GLY A 309 0.20 5.32 12.32
N VAL A 310 -1.03 5.53 11.85
CA VAL A 310 -1.63 6.87 11.67
C VAL A 310 -3.05 6.87 12.25
N ILE A 311 -3.47 7.99 12.83
CA ILE A 311 -4.89 8.18 13.16
C ILE A 311 -5.61 8.62 11.88
N VAL A 312 -6.64 7.89 11.48
CA VAL A 312 -7.44 8.25 10.30
C VAL A 312 -8.75 8.88 10.77
N VAL A 313 -9.06 10.07 10.28
CA VAL A 313 -10.23 10.87 10.65
C VAL A 313 -11.09 11.07 9.40
N GLY A 314 -12.14 10.27 9.26
CA GLY A 314 -13.12 10.40 8.19
C GLY A 314 -14.19 11.44 8.52
N ILE A 315 -14.33 12.47 7.70
CA ILE A 315 -15.37 13.49 7.82
C ILE A 315 -16.53 13.14 6.89
N ALA A 316 -17.71 12.86 7.45
CA ALA A 316 -18.87 12.54 6.64
C ALA A 316 -19.35 13.74 5.81
N CYS A 317 -19.61 13.51 4.53
CA CYS A 317 -20.30 14.45 3.68
C CYS A 317 -21.83 14.33 3.82
N GLY A 318 -22.56 15.12 3.04
CA GLY A 318 -24.01 15.04 2.92
C GLY A 318 -24.49 13.62 2.57
N ASN A 319 -25.56 13.19 3.24
CA ASN A 319 -26.19 11.87 3.02
C ASN A 319 -27.08 11.81 1.77
N THR A 320 -27.11 12.87 0.97
CA THR A 320 -27.71 12.89 -0.37
C THR A 320 -26.63 13.32 -1.36
N GLU A 321 -26.70 12.79 -2.58
CA GLU A 321 -25.76 13.15 -3.65
C GLU A 321 -25.70 14.66 -3.86
N ALA A 322 -26.86 15.33 -3.91
CA ALA A 322 -26.91 16.77 -4.08
C ALA A 322 -26.18 17.56 -2.99
N ARG A 323 -26.23 17.06 -1.74
CA ARG A 323 -25.57 17.71 -0.62
C ARG A 323 -24.08 17.38 -0.56
N ARG A 324 -23.72 16.12 -0.84
CA ARG A 324 -22.32 15.72 -1.00
C ARG A 324 -21.64 16.57 -2.07
N ASN A 325 -22.25 16.68 -3.25
CA ASN A 325 -21.69 17.45 -4.35
C ASN A 325 -21.53 18.93 -3.96
N HIS A 326 -22.53 19.53 -3.32
CA HIS A 326 -22.40 20.91 -2.82
C HIS A 326 -21.26 21.08 -1.81
N GLU A 327 -21.15 20.19 -0.82
CA GLU A 327 -20.11 20.27 0.22
C GLU A 327 -18.71 19.95 -0.27
N LEU A 328 -18.56 19.19 -1.37
CA LEU A 328 -17.28 18.79 -1.95
C LEU A 328 -17.05 19.47 -3.32
N THR A 329 -17.67 20.63 -3.53
CA THR A 329 -17.39 21.54 -4.66
C THR A 329 -16.62 22.74 -4.10
N PRO A 330 -15.31 22.84 -4.37
CA PRO A 330 -14.48 23.97 -3.95
C PRO A 330 -15.04 25.35 -4.31
N ASP A 331 -14.51 26.39 -3.66
CA ASP A 331 -14.86 27.77 -3.97
C ASP A 331 -13.85 28.43 -4.93
N LEU A 332 -13.79 27.93 -6.18
CA LEU A 332 -12.83 28.41 -7.19
C LEU A 332 -13.44 29.36 -8.22
N GLY A 333 -14.76 29.29 -8.42
CA GLY A 333 -15.46 30.07 -9.44
C GLY A 333 -16.57 29.30 -10.14
N GLU A 334 -16.78 29.58 -11.43
CA GLU A 334 -17.85 28.98 -12.22
C GLU A 334 -17.56 27.50 -12.51
N VAL A 335 -18.47 26.62 -12.08
CA VAL A 335 -18.40 25.18 -12.35
C VAL A 335 -18.65 24.92 -13.84
N ALA A 336 -17.78 24.13 -14.45
CA ALA A 336 -17.84 23.75 -15.85
C ALA A 336 -19.04 22.82 -16.14
N THR A 337 -19.52 22.87 -17.38
CA THR A 337 -20.44 21.84 -17.89
C THR A 337 -19.64 20.62 -18.30
N VAL A 338 -19.97 19.45 -17.77
CA VAL A 338 -19.35 18.17 -18.12
C VAL A 338 -20.30 17.38 -19.01
N ALA A 339 -19.84 16.99 -20.20
CA ALA A 339 -20.67 16.29 -21.17
C ALA A 339 -21.09 14.92 -20.64
N GLY A 340 -22.40 14.68 -20.55
CA GLY A 340 -22.95 13.41 -20.06
C GLY A 340 -23.28 13.40 -18.57
N GLU A 341 -22.93 14.45 -17.82
CA GLU A 341 -23.12 14.52 -16.36
C GLU A 341 -24.15 15.59 -15.96
N ASP A 342 -24.89 15.34 -14.86
CA ASP A 342 -25.78 16.32 -14.26
C ASP A 342 -25.02 17.24 -13.29
N MET A 343 -24.66 18.42 -13.80
CA MET A 343 -23.93 19.43 -13.02
C MET A 343 -24.80 20.26 -12.06
N SER A 344 -26.12 20.03 -12.00
CA SER A 344 -27.06 20.91 -11.27
C SER A 344 -26.84 20.95 -9.74
N THR A 345 -26.14 19.94 -9.21
CA THR A 345 -25.86 19.79 -7.78
C THR A 345 -24.47 20.27 -7.37
N PHE A 346 -23.57 20.47 -8.32
CA PHE A 346 -22.23 21.01 -8.08
C PHE A 346 -22.32 22.54 -8.04
N LYS A 347 -22.30 23.09 -6.82
CA LYS A 347 -22.49 24.53 -6.60
C LYS A 347 -21.31 25.09 -5.84
N ASN A 348 -20.76 26.18 -6.37
CA ASN A 348 -19.63 26.88 -5.81
C ASN A 348 -19.94 27.38 -4.37
N GLY A 349 -18.94 27.34 -3.49
CA GLY A 349 -19.00 27.89 -2.13
C GLY A 349 -19.28 26.88 -1.01
N GLY A 350 -19.85 25.71 -1.31
CA GLY A 350 -20.10 24.69 -0.29
C GLY A 350 -18.82 24.01 0.22
N GLY A 351 -17.82 23.81 -0.65
CA GLY A 351 -16.48 23.33 -0.30
C GLY A 351 -15.79 24.22 0.72
N LYS A 352 -15.84 25.54 0.57
CA LYS A 352 -15.27 26.46 1.56
C LYS A 352 -15.86 26.24 2.97
N VAL A 353 -17.18 26.07 3.09
CA VAL A 353 -17.82 25.80 4.39
C VAL A 353 -17.35 24.47 4.97
N PHE A 354 -17.14 23.47 4.12
CA PHE A 354 -16.62 22.16 4.52
C PHE A 354 -15.16 22.25 4.97
N SER A 355 -14.30 22.93 4.21
CA SER A 355 -12.92 23.26 4.56
C SER A 355 -12.83 23.94 5.93
N ASP A 356 -13.58 25.02 6.13
CA ASP A 356 -13.58 25.78 7.40
C ASP A 356 -14.02 24.87 8.57
N PHE A 357 -15.01 23.99 8.37
CA PHE A 357 -15.42 23.02 9.37
C PHE A 357 -14.32 22.01 9.70
N VAL A 358 -13.63 21.48 8.70
CA VAL A 358 -12.48 20.58 8.92
C VAL A 358 -11.42 21.30 9.74
N THR A 359 -11.02 22.50 9.34
CA THR A 359 -9.86 23.19 9.93
C THR A 359 -10.14 23.81 11.29
N ASP A 360 -11.34 24.34 11.48
CA ASP A 360 -11.65 25.17 12.65
C ASP A 360 -12.46 24.41 13.71
N THR A 361 -13.00 23.24 13.35
CA THR A 361 -13.79 22.39 14.26
C THR A 361 -13.17 21.01 14.44
N VAL A 362 -12.96 20.27 13.36
CA VAL A 362 -12.54 18.86 13.44
C VAL A 362 -11.08 18.73 13.91
N ILE A 363 -10.15 19.48 13.30
CA ILE A 363 -8.73 19.46 13.68
C ILE A 363 -8.54 19.78 15.17
N PRO A 364 -9.05 20.91 15.72
CA PRO A 364 -8.89 21.23 17.12
C PRO A 364 -9.45 20.17 18.08
N TYR A 365 -10.60 19.59 17.73
CA TYR A 365 -11.19 18.52 18.53
C TYR A 365 -10.29 17.29 18.59
N VAL A 366 -9.78 16.83 17.45
CA VAL A 366 -8.92 15.64 17.40
C VAL A 366 -7.64 15.86 18.20
N GLU A 367 -7.02 17.03 18.06
CA GLU A 367 -5.77 17.33 18.77
C GLU A 367 -5.94 17.48 20.27
N GLN A 368 -7.09 17.97 20.73
CA GLN A 368 -7.38 18.09 22.15
C GLN A 368 -7.67 16.74 22.82
N ASN A 369 -8.19 15.77 22.07
CA ASN A 369 -8.73 14.52 22.63
C ASN A 369 -7.87 13.28 22.34
N TYR A 370 -6.88 13.37 21.44
CA TYR A 370 -6.06 12.24 21.03
C TYR A 370 -4.56 12.57 21.00
N ASN A 371 -3.73 11.53 21.12
CA ASN A 371 -2.28 11.64 21.11
C ASN A 371 -1.76 11.88 19.69
N THR A 372 -1.80 13.14 19.26
CA THR A 372 -1.40 13.57 17.92
C THR A 372 -0.04 14.27 17.93
N ASN A 373 0.70 14.15 16.83
CA ASN A 373 1.82 15.03 16.51
C ASN A 373 1.33 16.15 15.56
N SER A 374 2.22 17.01 15.07
CA SER A 374 1.86 18.13 14.19
C SER A 374 1.74 17.76 12.70
N ILE A 375 1.99 16.50 12.31
CA ILE A 375 1.93 16.06 10.93
C ILE A 375 0.48 15.73 10.58
N ARG A 376 -0.04 16.47 9.59
CA ARG A 376 -1.40 16.30 9.08
C ARG A 376 -1.38 16.05 7.58
N GLY A 377 -2.18 15.08 7.16
CA GLY A 377 -2.56 14.88 5.76
C GLY A 377 -4.05 15.14 5.57
N ILE A 378 -4.46 15.49 4.36
CA ILE A 378 -5.86 15.51 3.91
C ILE A 378 -5.98 14.67 2.64
N ALA A 379 -7.00 13.83 2.53
CA ALA A 379 -7.19 13.02 1.34
C ALA A 379 -8.66 12.78 0.97
N GLY A 380 -8.89 12.34 -0.26
CA GLY A 380 -10.20 11.93 -0.75
C GLY A 380 -10.15 11.44 -2.20
N SER A 381 -11.31 11.03 -2.72
CA SER A 381 -11.45 10.69 -4.14
C SER A 381 -12.58 11.44 -4.83
N SER A 382 -12.51 11.52 -6.17
CA SER A 382 -13.57 12.15 -6.97
C SER A 382 -13.80 13.59 -6.51
N SER A 383 -15.05 13.97 -6.19
CA SER A 383 -15.37 15.25 -5.55
C SER A 383 -14.63 15.47 -4.22
N GLY A 384 -14.45 14.42 -3.42
CA GLY A 384 -13.64 14.48 -2.20
C GLY A 384 -12.14 14.65 -2.48
N GLY A 385 -11.65 14.22 -3.64
CA GLY A 385 -10.26 14.38 -4.06
C GLY A 385 -9.94 15.81 -4.46
N ILE A 386 -10.83 16.45 -5.23
CA ILE A 386 -10.69 17.88 -5.55
C ILE A 386 -10.89 18.75 -4.28
N GLU A 387 -11.81 18.39 -3.39
CA GLU A 387 -11.99 19.11 -2.13
C GLU A 387 -10.79 18.93 -1.19
N ALA A 388 -10.21 17.73 -1.09
CA ALA A 388 -8.97 17.50 -0.34
C ALA A 388 -7.81 18.33 -0.88
N PHE A 389 -7.69 18.44 -2.21
CA PHE A 389 -6.71 19.32 -2.85
C PHE A 389 -6.93 20.78 -2.44
N TYR A 390 -8.16 21.28 -2.58
CA TYR A 390 -8.52 22.64 -2.18
C TYR A 390 -8.22 22.92 -0.70
N ILE A 391 -8.67 22.06 0.22
CA ILE A 391 -8.40 22.19 1.66
C ILE A 391 -6.90 22.29 1.94
N GLY A 392 -6.11 21.42 1.30
CA GLY A 392 -4.65 21.38 1.46
C GLY A 392 -3.95 22.63 0.92
N MET A 393 -4.40 23.16 -0.22
CA MET A 393 -3.83 24.37 -0.85
C MET A 393 -4.23 25.65 -0.11
N GLU A 394 -5.47 25.76 0.38
CA GLU A 394 -5.90 26.91 1.19
C GLU A 394 -5.27 26.94 2.58
N ASN A 395 -4.78 25.79 3.06
CA ASN A 395 -4.25 25.62 4.41
C ASN A 395 -2.87 24.93 4.40
N MET A 396 -1.98 25.36 3.50
CA MET A 396 -0.62 24.80 3.37
C MET A 396 0.21 24.92 4.66
N ASP A 397 -0.14 25.84 5.56
CA ASP A 397 0.46 25.97 6.89
C ASP A 397 0.03 24.87 7.86
N LYS A 398 -1.14 24.26 7.65
CA LYS A 398 -1.71 23.21 8.52
C LYS A 398 -1.41 21.80 8.02
N PHE A 399 -1.36 21.60 6.71
CA PHE A 399 -1.19 20.29 6.08
C PHE A 399 0.21 20.09 5.51
N ARG A 400 0.80 18.94 5.80
CA ARG A 400 2.07 18.50 5.20
C ARG A 400 1.84 17.68 3.93
N TYR A 401 0.64 17.13 3.77
CA TYR A 401 0.35 16.15 2.75
C TYR A 401 -1.09 16.25 2.21
N VAL A 402 -1.25 16.01 0.91
CA VAL A 402 -2.53 15.95 0.18
C VAL A 402 -2.57 14.68 -0.67
N GLY A 403 -3.60 13.86 -0.50
CA GLY A 403 -3.88 12.70 -1.34
C GLY A 403 -5.16 12.88 -2.15
N ALA A 404 -5.06 12.91 -3.47
CA ALA A 404 -6.22 13.13 -4.35
C ALA A 404 -6.30 12.01 -5.39
N LEU A 405 -7.27 11.11 -5.21
CA LEU A 405 -7.47 9.93 -6.06
C LEU A 405 -8.66 10.15 -7.02
N SER A 406 -8.45 9.95 -8.31
CA SER A 406 -9.38 10.28 -9.38
C SER A 406 -10.06 11.65 -9.17
N PRO A 407 -9.31 12.74 -8.89
CA PRO A 407 -9.90 14.00 -8.45
C PRO A 407 -10.76 14.64 -9.55
N ALA A 408 -11.91 15.20 -9.16
CA ALA A 408 -12.86 15.84 -10.08
C ALA A 408 -12.39 17.21 -10.61
N PHE A 409 -11.13 17.35 -11.05
CA PHE A 409 -10.58 18.60 -11.59
C PHE A 409 -11.31 19.10 -12.84
N ILE A 410 -12.05 18.22 -13.53
CA ILE A 410 -12.93 18.59 -14.64
C ILE A 410 -14.04 19.58 -14.24
N LEU A 411 -14.35 19.72 -12.95
CA LEU A 411 -15.34 20.69 -12.45
C LEU A 411 -14.99 22.14 -12.79
N TYR A 412 -13.73 22.45 -13.10
CA TYR A 412 -13.30 23.79 -13.48
C TYR A 412 -12.47 23.72 -14.75
N ASN A 413 -12.70 24.69 -15.65
CA ASN A 413 -11.89 24.82 -16.86
C ASN A 413 -10.51 25.41 -16.53
N GLN A 414 -9.58 25.30 -17.48
CA GLN A 414 -8.22 25.78 -17.28
C GLN A 414 -8.13 27.26 -16.85
N PRO A 415 -8.87 28.22 -17.45
CA PRO A 415 -8.84 29.60 -16.98
C PRO A 415 -9.25 29.80 -15.51
N VAL A 416 -10.18 29.01 -14.99
CA VAL A 416 -10.54 29.05 -13.55
C VAL A 416 -9.40 28.48 -12.70
N TRP A 417 -8.79 27.37 -13.13
CA TRP A 417 -7.62 26.81 -12.47
C TRP A 417 -6.43 27.77 -12.45
N ASP A 418 -6.07 28.36 -13.59
CA ASP A 418 -4.98 29.33 -13.69
C ASP A 418 -5.22 30.51 -12.74
N ASN A 419 -6.42 31.10 -12.76
CA ASN A 419 -6.77 32.20 -11.85
C ASN A 419 -6.66 31.81 -10.37
N TYR A 420 -7.04 30.57 -10.02
CA TYR A 420 -6.94 30.07 -8.66
C TYR A 420 -5.48 29.86 -8.24
N LEU A 421 -4.71 29.14 -9.05
CA LEU A 421 -3.30 28.82 -8.76
C LEU A 421 -2.44 30.08 -8.68
N ASP A 422 -2.74 31.12 -9.47
CA ASP A 422 -2.12 32.45 -9.37
C ASP A 422 -2.34 33.14 -8.01
N THR A 423 -3.33 32.72 -7.22
CA THR A 423 -3.56 33.27 -5.86
C THR A 423 -2.69 32.62 -4.79
N LEU A 424 -2.10 31.46 -5.07
CA LEU A 424 -1.36 30.66 -4.10
C LEU A 424 0.12 31.08 -4.08
N ASP A 425 0.72 31.06 -2.87
CA ASP A 425 2.15 31.30 -2.69
C ASP A 425 2.88 29.99 -2.38
N PHE A 426 3.53 29.42 -3.40
CA PHE A 426 4.31 28.20 -3.26
C PHE A 426 5.75 28.42 -2.81
N SER A 427 6.17 29.65 -2.53
CA SER A 427 7.53 29.94 -2.04
C SER A 427 7.76 29.50 -0.59
N GLY A 428 6.67 29.24 0.16
CA GLY A 428 6.68 28.83 1.55
C GLY A 428 6.65 27.31 1.78
N ASN A 429 6.11 26.92 2.93
CA ASN A 429 5.92 25.50 3.24
C ASN A 429 4.73 24.94 2.47
N THR A 430 5.01 24.28 1.35
CA THR A 430 4.01 23.58 0.54
C THR A 430 3.86 22.11 0.95
N PRO A 431 2.63 21.56 1.01
CA PRO A 431 2.41 20.14 1.28
C PRO A 431 2.93 19.29 0.13
N ARG A 432 3.29 18.03 0.39
CA ARG A 432 3.46 17.00 -0.65
C ARG A 432 2.10 16.62 -1.22
N ILE A 433 2.02 16.34 -2.52
CA ILE A 433 0.77 16.00 -3.21
C ILE A 433 0.94 14.68 -3.95
N TYR A 434 0.03 13.74 -3.70
CA TYR A 434 -0.09 12.51 -4.46
C TYR A 434 -1.38 12.55 -5.26
N PHE A 435 -1.25 12.48 -6.57
CA PHE A 435 -2.35 12.29 -7.50
C PHE A 435 -2.34 10.86 -8.01
N PHE A 436 -3.51 10.25 -8.01
CA PHE A 436 -3.76 9.02 -8.76
C PHE A 436 -4.96 9.25 -9.67
N CYS A 437 -4.92 8.78 -10.90
CA CYS A 437 -6.10 8.70 -11.75
C CYS A 437 -6.00 7.46 -12.64
N GLY A 438 -7.03 6.64 -12.64
CA GLY A 438 -7.18 5.57 -13.62
C GLY A 438 -7.38 6.12 -15.03
N ASN A 439 -7.32 5.21 -15.99
CA ASN A 439 -7.56 5.48 -17.40
C ASN A 439 -8.18 4.25 -18.08
N SER A 440 -9.07 3.54 -17.40
CA SER A 440 -9.75 2.37 -17.96
C SER A 440 -10.62 2.74 -19.15
N ALA A 441 -10.38 2.10 -20.29
CA ALA A 441 -11.20 2.29 -21.50
C ALA A 441 -12.66 1.83 -21.30
N ASN A 442 -12.95 1.08 -20.23
CA ASN A 442 -14.27 0.59 -19.88
C ASN A 442 -15.03 1.50 -18.91
N ASP A 443 -14.45 2.63 -18.50
CA ASP A 443 -15.06 3.59 -17.57
C ASP A 443 -15.07 5.00 -18.15
N GLN A 444 -16.24 5.46 -18.57
CA GLN A 444 -16.38 6.76 -19.23
C GLN A 444 -16.11 7.94 -18.29
N LEU A 445 -16.42 7.79 -17.00
CA LEU A 445 -16.19 8.86 -16.03
C LEU A 445 -14.69 8.99 -15.76
N GLU A 446 -13.99 7.88 -15.55
CA GLU A 446 -12.54 7.92 -15.34
C GLU A 446 -11.80 8.48 -16.58
N GLN A 447 -12.24 8.11 -17.79
CA GLN A 447 -11.74 8.70 -19.05
C GLN A 447 -11.97 10.22 -19.14
N ALA A 448 -13.09 10.71 -18.61
CA ALA A 448 -13.38 12.14 -18.59
C ALA A 448 -12.48 12.89 -17.58
N LEU A 449 -12.15 12.27 -16.45
CA LEU A 449 -11.32 12.87 -15.40
C LEU A 449 -9.83 12.90 -15.76
N TYR A 450 -9.35 11.87 -16.45
CA TYR A 450 -7.94 11.63 -16.75
C TYR A 450 -7.18 12.83 -17.38
N PRO A 451 -7.73 13.56 -18.37
CA PRO A 451 -7.01 14.70 -18.97
C PRO A 451 -6.74 15.83 -17.98
N ASN A 452 -7.68 16.17 -17.11
CA ASN A 452 -7.48 17.22 -16.10
C ASN A 452 -6.56 16.74 -14.98
N ALA A 453 -6.68 15.47 -14.55
CA ALA A 453 -5.81 14.88 -13.54
C ALA A 453 -4.34 14.88 -13.97
N THR A 454 -4.06 14.52 -15.23
CA THR A 454 -2.69 14.50 -15.79
C THR A 454 -2.16 15.87 -16.17
N ALA A 455 -3.01 16.82 -16.55
CA ALA A 455 -2.61 18.21 -16.83
C ALA A 455 -2.26 19.01 -15.57
N MET A 456 -2.84 18.65 -14.42
CA MET A 456 -2.69 19.41 -13.17
C MET A 456 -1.23 19.57 -12.73
N GLU A 457 -0.39 18.55 -12.90
CA GLU A 457 1.04 18.65 -12.58
C GLU A 457 1.73 19.76 -13.38
N GLY A 458 1.44 19.83 -14.69
CA GLY A 458 1.95 20.89 -15.56
C GLY A 458 1.42 22.28 -15.18
N TRP A 459 0.13 22.38 -14.83
CA TRP A 459 -0.47 23.64 -14.37
C TRP A 459 0.18 24.10 -13.06
N MET A 460 0.32 23.21 -12.08
CA MET A 460 0.95 23.51 -10.79
C MET A 460 2.41 23.93 -10.95
N ALA A 461 3.19 23.22 -11.77
CA ALA A 461 4.57 23.58 -12.06
C ALA A 461 4.71 24.95 -12.74
N ALA A 462 3.79 25.29 -13.66
CA ALA A 462 3.76 26.59 -14.32
C ALA A 462 3.51 27.76 -13.34
N HIS A 463 2.82 27.49 -12.22
CA HIS A 463 2.56 28.47 -11.15
C HIS A 463 3.59 28.42 -10.02
N GLY A 464 4.67 27.65 -10.18
CA GLY A 464 5.80 27.62 -9.25
C GLY A 464 5.70 26.58 -8.13
N TYR A 465 4.77 25.63 -8.22
CA TYR A 465 4.74 24.50 -7.29
C TYR A 465 5.99 23.61 -7.47
N PRO A 466 6.64 23.17 -6.38
CA PRO A 466 7.87 22.38 -6.45
C PRO A 466 7.63 20.95 -6.95
N ALA A 467 8.27 20.59 -8.07
CA ALA A 467 8.08 19.29 -8.73
C ALA A 467 8.47 18.09 -7.85
N ASP A 468 9.46 18.23 -6.95
CA ASP A 468 9.89 17.17 -6.02
C ASP A 468 8.88 16.87 -4.90
N LYS A 469 7.82 17.68 -4.80
CA LYS A 469 6.72 17.47 -3.85
C LYS A 469 5.46 16.93 -4.49
N MET A 470 5.47 16.58 -5.78
CA MET A 470 4.32 16.00 -6.45
C MET A 470 4.64 14.62 -6.99
N ILE A 471 3.70 13.68 -6.83
CA ILE A 471 3.67 12.42 -7.56
C ILE A 471 2.34 12.33 -8.29
N THR A 472 2.38 12.01 -9.58
CA THR A 472 1.19 11.66 -10.37
C THR A 472 1.30 10.21 -10.83
N LYS A 473 0.30 9.39 -10.49
CA LYS A 473 0.19 7.98 -10.88
C LYS A 473 -0.99 7.78 -11.80
N THR A 474 -0.82 6.89 -12.76
CA THR A 474 -1.89 6.50 -13.68
C THR A 474 -1.94 4.99 -13.86
N ASP A 475 -3.13 4.46 -14.11
CA ASP A 475 -3.36 3.03 -14.30
C ASP A 475 -4.43 2.81 -15.37
N SER A 476 -4.06 2.20 -16.49
CA SER A 476 -4.95 1.96 -17.63
C SER A 476 -6.03 0.92 -17.37
N ASP A 477 -5.95 0.14 -16.29
CA ASP A 477 -6.97 -0.82 -15.89
C ASP A 477 -7.90 -0.26 -14.81
N ALA A 478 -7.49 0.79 -14.11
CA ALA A 478 -8.23 1.36 -12.99
C ALA A 478 -9.51 2.10 -13.42
N THR A 479 -10.62 1.71 -12.81
CA THR A 479 -11.96 2.31 -12.93
C THR A 479 -12.25 3.24 -11.74
N HIS A 480 -13.24 4.13 -11.88
CA HIS A 480 -13.67 5.09 -10.87
C HIS A 480 -14.38 4.40 -9.69
N SER A 481 -13.60 3.81 -8.78
CA SER A 481 -14.14 2.94 -7.73
C SER A 481 -13.27 2.86 -6.48
N GLU A 482 -13.92 2.60 -5.35
CA GLU A 482 -13.28 2.43 -4.04
C GLU A 482 -12.24 1.32 -4.03
N GLY A 483 -12.44 0.25 -4.79
CA GLY A 483 -11.49 -0.85 -4.85
C GLY A 483 -10.14 -0.48 -5.47
N PHE A 484 -10.11 0.42 -6.46
CA PHE A 484 -8.84 0.93 -7.00
C PHE A 484 -8.25 2.01 -6.10
N TRP A 485 -9.06 2.85 -5.47
CA TRP A 485 -8.54 3.82 -4.51
C TRP A 485 -7.88 3.15 -3.31
N ALA A 486 -8.50 2.08 -2.78
CA ALA A 486 -7.93 1.22 -1.75
C ALA A 486 -6.57 0.62 -2.16
N LEU A 487 -6.41 0.22 -3.42
CA LEU A 487 -5.16 -0.38 -3.93
C LEU A 487 -3.98 0.62 -3.88
N TYR A 488 -4.23 1.88 -4.20
CA TYR A 488 -3.19 2.93 -4.24
C TYR A 488 -3.03 3.68 -2.91
N PHE A 489 -3.98 3.51 -1.98
CA PHE A 489 -3.97 4.20 -0.69
C PHE A 489 -2.74 3.90 0.19
N PRO A 490 -2.22 2.66 0.30
CA PRO A 490 -1.00 2.40 1.06
C PRO A 490 0.25 3.13 0.55
N GLU A 491 0.47 3.15 -0.78
CA GLU A 491 1.60 3.87 -1.40
C GLU A 491 1.47 5.37 -1.14
N MET A 492 0.27 5.90 -1.41
CA MET A 492 -0.10 7.28 -1.15
C MET A 492 0.24 7.67 0.30
N LEU A 493 -0.18 6.84 1.26
CA LEU A 493 -0.03 7.10 2.67
C LEU A 493 1.43 7.03 3.13
N SER A 494 2.19 6.01 2.74
CA SER A 494 3.60 5.85 3.12
C SER A 494 4.47 7.00 2.58
N TRP A 495 4.31 7.36 1.30
CA TRP A 495 5.07 8.47 0.70
C TRP A 495 4.70 9.83 1.32
N GLY A 496 3.41 10.06 1.55
CA GLY A 496 2.89 11.33 2.00
C GLY A 496 3.17 11.64 3.46
N MET A 497 2.97 10.64 4.32
CA MET A 497 2.98 10.79 5.77
C MET A 497 4.30 10.33 6.43
N ASP A 498 5.30 9.98 5.61
CA ASP A 498 6.62 9.48 6.06
C ASP A 498 6.47 8.23 6.97
N LEU A 499 5.59 7.29 6.61
CA LEU A 499 5.26 6.06 7.38
C LEU A 499 5.96 4.81 6.89
#